data_AF-A0AAU6WTX8-F1
#
_entry.id   AF-A0AAU6WTX8-F1
#
_cell.length_a   1.000
_cell.length_b   1.000
_cell.length_c   1.000
_cell.angle_alpha   90.00
_cell.angle_beta   90.00
_cell.angle_gamma   90.00
#
_symmetry.space_group_name_H-M   'P 1'
#
loop_
_entity.id
_entity.type
_entity.pdbx_description
1 polymer ?
#
loop_
_entity_poly.entity_id
_entity_poly.type
_entity_poly.pdbx_seq_one_letter_code
_entity_poly.pdbx_strand_id
1 'polypeptide(L)'
;MVIKDYRQKKIYRFTVLLRDLYRISEKSTSFKWEITKDTKKIGDYTCQKAMLLYSGRTWEAWFTTDIALQNGPYVFDGLPGLIVSMKDTKNNYEFLLAAIRKDKSIDIAYFSTKPLDINRKQWVKVQQDYYNDPYREMKSGNVKAVWQDANGKRFVPNYKELTKTEQQYMKKHNNPIELADAIQYP
;
A
#
# COMPACT_ATOMS: atom_id res chain seq x y z
N MET A 1 -1.32 -0.79 -5.58
CA MET A 1 -0.27 -1.53 -6.35
C MET A 1 1.00 -0.71 -6.37
N VAL A 2 2.18 -1.34 -6.42
CA VAL A 2 3.47 -0.66 -6.57
C VAL A 2 4.25 -1.27 -7.72
N ILE A 3 4.84 -0.43 -8.57
CA ILE A 3 5.74 -0.83 -9.66
C ILE A 3 7.11 -0.20 -9.42
N LYS A 4 8.15 -1.04 -9.38
CA LYS A 4 9.56 -0.64 -9.32
C LYS A 4 10.13 -0.65 -10.75
N ASP A 5 10.39 0.52 -11.30
CA ASP A 5 11.06 0.67 -12.59
C ASP A 5 12.57 0.85 -12.37
N TYR A 6 13.29 -0.27 -12.46
CA TYR A 6 14.75 -0.32 -12.29
C TYR A 6 15.52 0.42 -13.39
N ARG A 7 14.95 0.58 -14.59
CA ARG A 7 15.61 1.30 -15.70
C ARG A 7 15.60 2.80 -15.44
N GLN A 8 14.48 3.31 -14.96
CA GLN A 8 14.31 4.73 -14.64
C GLN A 8 14.65 5.09 -13.20
N LYS A 9 14.94 4.10 -12.34
CA LYS A 9 15.12 4.26 -10.89
C LYS A 9 13.94 4.98 -10.23
N LYS A 10 12.71 4.61 -10.64
CA LYS A 10 11.45 5.19 -10.16
C LYS A 10 10.56 4.14 -9.53
N ILE A 11 9.75 4.58 -8.59
CA ILE A 11 8.66 3.81 -8.00
C ILE A 11 7.36 4.50 -8.39
N TYR A 12 6.40 3.71 -8.88
CA TYR A 12 5.03 4.16 -9.13
C TYR A 12 4.10 3.51 -8.12
N ARG A 13 3.42 4.31 -7.33
CA ARG A 13 2.40 3.86 -6.38
C ARG A 13 1.02 4.18 -6.95
N PHE A 14 0.18 3.17 -6.98
CA PHE A 14 -1.19 3.25 -7.48
C PHE A 14 -2.15 3.03 -6.32
N THR A 15 -3.04 4.00 -6.11
CA THR A 15 -4.07 3.95 -5.07
C THR A 15 -5.42 4.25 -5.70
N VAL A 16 -6.40 3.38 -5.45
CA VAL A 16 -7.80 3.64 -5.80
C VAL A 16 -8.44 4.37 -4.63
N LEU A 17 -9.16 5.44 -4.91
CA LEU A 17 -10.05 6.09 -3.96
C LEU A 17 -11.34 6.42 -4.67
N LEU A 18 -12.46 5.91 -4.15
CA LEU A 18 -13.75 5.92 -4.84
C LEU A 18 -13.62 5.29 -6.23
N ARG A 19 -13.91 6.04 -7.30
CA ARG A 19 -13.81 5.59 -8.69
C ARG A 19 -12.47 5.92 -9.36
N ASP A 20 -11.69 6.79 -8.75
CA ASP A 20 -10.49 7.34 -9.36
C ASP A 20 -9.27 6.51 -8.97
N LEU A 21 -8.39 6.31 -9.96
CA LEU A 21 -7.08 5.73 -9.76
C LEU A 21 -6.05 6.85 -9.73
N TYR A 22 -5.29 6.95 -8.64
CA TYR A 22 -4.21 7.92 -8.50
C TYR A 22 -2.87 7.22 -8.66
N ARG A 23 -1.94 7.87 -9.38
CA ARG A 23 -0.54 7.44 -9.49
C ARG A 23 0.38 8.51 -8.94
N ILE A 24 1.23 8.10 -8.00
CA ILE A 24 2.33 8.91 -7.48
C ILE A 24 3.63 8.31 -7.99
N SER A 25 4.47 9.15 -8.60
CA SER A 25 5.83 8.77 -9.02
C SER A 25 6.85 9.31 -8.03
N GLU A 26 7.72 8.44 -7.55
CA GLU A 26 8.77 8.76 -6.60
C GLU A 26 10.11 8.20 -7.08
N LYS A 27 11.21 8.75 -6.58
CA LYS A 27 12.54 8.16 -6.80
C LYS A 27 12.65 6.87 -6.00
N SER A 28 13.34 5.88 -6.54
CA SER A 28 13.69 4.68 -5.77
C SER A 28 14.54 5.05 -4.56
N THR A 29 14.22 4.45 -3.42
CA THR A 29 14.95 4.67 -2.17
C THR A 29 16.02 3.61 -2.03
N SER A 30 17.22 4.00 -1.61
CA SER A 30 18.25 3.02 -1.22
C SER A 30 18.08 2.70 0.26
N PHE A 31 17.85 1.43 0.57
CA PHE A 31 17.64 0.98 1.95
C PHE A 31 18.98 0.61 2.60
N LYS A 32 19.18 1.12 3.81
CA LYS A 32 20.33 0.77 4.65
C LYS A 32 19.94 -0.40 5.55
N TRP A 33 20.07 -1.61 5.02
CA TRP A 33 19.82 -2.84 5.75
C TRP A 33 20.93 -3.15 6.75
N GLU A 34 20.55 -3.60 7.93
CA GLU A 34 21.45 -4.22 8.90
C GLU A 34 21.29 -5.75 8.81
N ILE A 35 22.21 -6.41 8.12
CA ILE A 35 22.21 -7.87 7.97
C ILE A 35 22.80 -8.51 9.24
N THR A 36 22.07 -9.44 9.85
CA THR A 36 22.51 -10.13 11.06
C THR A 36 23.07 -11.52 10.74
N LYS A 37 23.63 -12.22 11.73
CA LYS A 37 24.11 -13.60 11.58
C LYS A 37 23.00 -14.64 11.73
N ASP A 38 21.78 -14.23 12.05
CA ASP A 38 20.68 -15.14 12.29
C ASP A 38 20.24 -15.77 10.97
N THR A 39 20.10 -17.10 10.99
CA THR A 39 19.63 -17.88 9.84
C THR A 39 18.47 -18.76 10.24
N LYS A 40 17.57 -19.02 9.29
CA LYS A 40 16.50 -20.01 9.45
C LYS A 40 16.04 -20.53 8.10
N LYS A 41 15.31 -21.63 8.10
CA LYS A 41 14.66 -22.17 6.90
C LYS A 41 13.24 -21.60 6.75
N ILE A 42 12.88 -21.13 5.56
CA ILE A 42 11.51 -20.72 5.21
C ILE A 42 11.12 -21.46 3.93
N GLY A 43 10.20 -22.42 4.06
CA GLY A 43 9.94 -23.39 3.00
C GLY A 43 11.22 -24.16 2.68
N ASP A 44 11.65 -24.11 1.42
CA ASP A 44 12.87 -24.78 0.97
C ASP A 44 14.13 -23.91 1.04
N TYR A 45 13.98 -22.62 1.35
CA TYR A 45 15.07 -21.65 1.27
C TYR A 45 15.83 -21.51 2.59
N THR A 46 17.15 -21.43 2.48
CA THR A 46 17.98 -20.96 3.60
C THR A 46 17.94 -19.43 3.60
N CYS A 47 17.52 -18.84 4.72
CA CYS A 47 17.32 -17.40 4.82
C CYS A 47 18.19 -16.78 5.90
N GLN A 48 18.64 -15.56 5.65
CA GLN A 48 19.35 -14.72 6.59
C GLN A 48 18.47 -13.53 6.99
N LYS A 49 18.57 -13.13 8.26
CA LYS A 49 17.81 -12.00 8.79
C LYS A 49 18.47 -10.66 8.42
N ALA A 50 17.63 -9.66 8.15
CA ALA A 50 18.04 -8.27 8.05
C ALA A 50 17.02 -7.35 8.73
N MET A 51 17.50 -6.26 9.31
CA MET A 51 16.68 -5.23 9.95
C MET A 51 16.73 -3.92 9.15
N LEU A 52 15.63 -3.17 9.16
CA LEU A 52 15.54 -1.86 8.49
C LEU A 52 14.64 -0.90 9.24
N LEU A 53 15.13 0.30 9.53
CA LEU A 53 14.29 1.44 9.91
C LEU A 53 13.90 2.22 8.64
N TYR A 54 12.62 2.18 8.28
CA TYR A 54 12.09 2.86 7.12
C TYR A 54 10.80 3.60 7.45
N SER A 55 10.77 4.91 7.16
CA SER A 55 9.60 5.78 7.27
C SER A 55 8.84 5.61 8.61
N GLY A 56 9.57 5.59 9.72
CA GLY A 56 9.00 5.46 11.07
C GLY A 56 8.64 4.03 11.49
N ARG A 57 8.88 3.01 10.66
CA ARG A 57 8.70 1.59 10.99
C ARG A 57 10.02 0.84 11.04
N THR A 58 10.15 -0.06 12.00
CA THR A 58 11.22 -1.06 12.01
C THR A 58 10.71 -2.35 11.39
N TRP A 59 11.47 -2.87 10.45
CA TRP A 59 11.15 -4.08 9.70
C TRP A 59 12.17 -5.17 9.99
N GLU A 60 11.67 -6.39 10.18
CA GLU A 60 12.44 -7.61 10.13
C GLU A 60 12.17 -8.29 8.79
N ALA A 61 13.22 -8.51 8.00
CA ALA A 61 13.17 -9.23 6.74
C ALA A 61 14.02 -10.49 6.79
N TRP A 62 13.59 -11.52 6.06
CA TRP A 62 14.31 -12.75 5.83
C TRP A 62 14.49 -12.91 4.33
N PHE A 63 15.75 -12.96 3.88
CA PHE A 63 16.11 -13.05 2.47
C PHE A 63 16.92 -14.29 2.19
N THR A 64 16.88 -14.79 0.95
CA THR A 64 17.65 -15.95 0.50
C THR A 64 18.53 -15.62 -0.70
N THR A 65 19.77 -16.10 -0.66
CA THR A 65 20.74 -16.06 -1.77
C THR A 65 20.50 -17.16 -2.80
N ASP A 66 19.69 -18.19 -2.46
CA ASP A 66 19.35 -19.31 -3.35
C ASP A 66 18.66 -18.80 -4.63
N ILE A 67 18.04 -17.62 -4.54
CA ILE A 67 17.50 -16.86 -5.65
C ILE A 67 18.26 -15.54 -5.72
N ALA A 68 19.19 -15.45 -6.68
CA ALA A 68 20.06 -14.29 -6.90
C ALA A 68 19.32 -13.08 -7.53
N LEU A 69 18.12 -12.79 -7.04
CA LEU A 69 17.29 -11.65 -7.43
C LEU A 69 17.18 -10.70 -6.25
N GLN A 70 17.88 -9.56 -6.31
CA GLN A 70 17.86 -8.52 -5.27
C GLN A 70 16.55 -7.74 -5.28
N ASN A 71 15.49 -8.36 -4.75
CA ASN A 71 14.14 -7.83 -4.81
C ASN A 71 13.34 -8.25 -3.57
N GLY A 72 12.14 -7.71 -3.43
CA GLY A 72 11.27 -7.94 -2.30
C GLY A 72 9.88 -7.34 -2.49
N PRO A 73 9.00 -7.51 -1.50
CA PRO A 73 7.63 -7.02 -1.57
C PRO A 73 7.59 -5.49 -1.60
N TYR A 74 6.52 -4.95 -2.18
CA TYR A 74 6.22 -3.51 -2.16
C TYR A 74 7.38 -2.66 -2.71
N VAL A 75 7.92 -1.73 -1.92
CA VAL A 75 9.08 -0.92 -2.30
C VAL A 75 10.41 -1.53 -1.90
N PHE A 76 10.42 -2.57 -1.06
CA PHE A 76 11.64 -3.10 -0.45
C PHE A 76 12.49 -3.89 -1.45
N ASP A 77 13.79 -3.62 -1.46
CA ASP A 77 14.84 -4.31 -2.22
C ASP A 77 16.22 -4.00 -1.62
N GLY A 78 17.30 -4.42 -2.30
CA GLY A 78 18.68 -4.07 -1.95
C GLY A 78 19.40 -5.05 -1.01
N LEU A 79 18.76 -6.16 -0.60
CA LEU A 79 19.44 -7.28 0.04
C LEU A 79 20.10 -8.19 -1.01
N PRO A 80 21.16 -8.95 -0.67
CA PRO A 80 21.88 -9.81 -1.61
C PRO A 80 21.11 -11.10 -1.90
N GLY A 81 19.87 -10.98 -2.36
CA GLY A 81 18.96 -12.10 -2.59
C GLY A 81 17.49 -11.64 -2.55
N LEU A 82 16.57 -12.60 -2.67
CA LEU A 82 15.14 -12.34 -2.64
C LEU A 82 14.63 -12.27 -1.20
N ILE A 83 13.91 -11.21 -0.85
CA ILE A 83 13.16 -11.14 0.42
C ILE A 83 11.96 -12.09 0.33
N VAL A 84 11.97 -13.16 1.12
CA VAL A 84 10.91 -14.18 1.12
C VAL A 84 9.92 -14.03 2.27
N SER A 85 10.29 -13.32 3.32
CA SER A 85 9.40 -12.96 4.42
C SER A 85 9.81 -11.63 5.01
N MET A 86 8.83 -10.80 5.39
CA MET A 86 9.10 -9.50 6.00
C MET A 86 7.92 -9.06 6.85
N LYS A 87 8.18 -8.51 8.03
CA LYS A 87 7.14 -7.95 8.90
C LYS A 87 7.63 -6.73 9.66
N ASP A 88 6.72 -5.83 10.02
CA ASP A 88 7.09 -4.77 10.96
C ASP A 88 7.12 -5.32 12.39
N THR A 89 7.95 -4.74 13.26
CA THR A 89 8.16 -5.24 14.63
C THR A 89 6.93 -5.15 15.52
N LYS A 90 5.91 -4.40 15.09
CA LYS A 90 4.60 -4.28 15.76
C LYS A 90 3.55 -5.24 15.17
N ASN A 91 3.90 -6.09 14.21
CA ASN A 91 3.01 -7.05 13.54
C ASN A 91 1.73 -6.41 12.94
N ASN A 92 1.83 -5.18 12.43
CA ASN A 92 0.77 -4.53 11.66
C ASN A 92 0.74 -5.00 10.21
N TYR A 93 1.91 -5.37 9.67
CA TYR A 93 2.13 -5.75 8.29
C TYR A 93 3.04 -6.97 8.23
N GLU A 94 2.65 -7.93 7.41
CA GLU A 94 3.42 -9.13 7.12
C GLU A 94 3.34 -9.44 5.63
N PHE A 95 4.48 -9.76 5.04
CA PHE A 95 4.64 -10.27 3.70
C PHE A 95 5.26 -11.65 3.79
N LEU A 96 4.66 -12.61 3.11
CA LEU A 96 5.18 -13.97 2.97
C LEU A 96 5.16 -14.36 1.50
N LEU A 97 6.29 -14.88 1.02
CA LEU A 97 6.39 -15.44 -0.31
C LEU A 97 5.49 -16.67 -0.41
N ALA A 98 4.47 -16.58 -1.27
CA ALA A 98 3.54 -17.67 -1.50
C ALA A 98 3.99 -18.60 -2.64
N ALA A 99 4.47 -18.03 -3.75
CA ALA A 99 4.91 -18.78 -4.92
C ALA A 99 5.83 -17.93 -5.80
N ILE A 100 6.66 -18.61 -6.60
CA ILE A 100 7.45 -18.01 -7.66
C ILE A 100 7.01 -18.61 -8.99
N ARG A 101 6.71 -17.75 -9.95
CA ARG A 101 6.26 -18.14 -11.29
C ARG A 101 7.07 -17.36 -12.33
N LYS A 102 7.33 -17.99 -13.46
CA LYS A 102 7.98 -17.36 -14.60
C LYS A 102 6.93 -17.06 -15.65
N ASP A 103 6.55 -15.79 -15.74
CA ASP A 103 5.62 -15.30 -16.76
C ASP A 103 6.38 -14.67 -17.93
N LYS A 104 5.82 -14.77 -19.15
CA LYS A 104 6.41 -14.18 -20.36
C LYS A 104 6.20 -12.66 -20.44
N SER A 105 5.15 -12.17 -19.80
CA SER A 105 4.76 -10.76 -19.76
C SER A 105 4.05 -10.46 -18.45
N ILE A 106 4.26 -9.26 -17.92
CA ILE A 106 3.46 -8.73 -16.83
C ILE A 106 2.28 -8.01 -17.48
N ASP A 107 1.06 -8.48 -17.23
CA ASP A 107 -0.13 -7.71 -17.58
C ASP A 107 -0.31 -6.59 -16.54
N ILE A 108 -0.02 -5.35 -16.95
CA ILE A 108 -0.14 -4.16 -16.11
C ILE A 108 -1.55 -3.55 -16.27
N ALA A 109 -2.41 -4.09 -17.14
CA ALA A 109 -3.79 -3.65 -17.34
C ALA A 109 -4.73 -4.04 -16.18
N TYR A 110 -4.20 -4.21 -14.96
CA TYR A 110 -4.97 -4.48 -13.75
C TYR A 110 -6.05 -3.41 -13.50
N PHE A 111 -5.78 -2.18 -13.93
CA PHE A 111 -6.75 -1.09 -13.86
C PHE A 111 -7.31 -0.78 -15.24
N SER A 112 -8.64 -0.83 -15.37
CA SER A 112 -9.37 -0.42 -16.57
C SER A 112 -9.37 1.11 -16.79
N THR A 113 -8.88 1.88 -15.82
CA THR A 113 -8.96 3.34 -15.80
C THR A 113 -7.57 3.96 -15.89
N LYS A 114 -7.42 5.00 -16.72
CA LYS A 114 -6.17 5.77 -16.80
C LYS A 114 -5.92 6.46 -15.45
N PRO A 115 -4.72 6.35 -14.86
CA PRO A 115 -4.43 6.98 -13.59
C PRO A 115 -4.34 8.51 -13.70
N LEU A 116 -4.77 9.20 -12.65
CA LEU A 116 -4.52 10.60 -12.39
C LEU A 116 -3.13 10.75 -11.76
N ASP A 117 -2.21 11.37 -12.51
CA ASP A 117 -0.86 11.65 -12.03
C ASP A 117 -0.86 12.82 -11.05
N ILE A 118 -0.40 12.55 -9.83
CA ILE A 118 -0.35 13.54 -8.76
C ILE A 118 0.94 13.41 -7.95
N ASN A 119 1.34 14.51 -7.31
CA ASN A 119 2.42 14.51 -6.33
C ASN A 119 1.90 14.26 -4.90
N ARG A 120 2.83 14.07 -3.95
CA ARG A 120 2.48 13.80 -2.54
C ARG A 120 1.61 14.89 -1.91
N LYS A 121 1.88 16.16 -2.19
CA LYS A 121 1.09 17.29 -1.64
C LYS A 121 -0.35 17.26 -2.13
N GLN A 122 -0.55 16.98 -3.42
CA GLN A 122 -1.88 16.79 -4.00
C GLN A 122 -2.58 15.57 -3.40
N TRP A 123 -1.86 14.47 -3.16
CA TRP A 123 -2.42 13.28 -2.51
C TRP A 123 -2.91 13.56 -1.09
N VAL A 124 -2.14 14.31 -0.29
CA VAL A 124 -2.57 14.74 1.04
C VAL A 124 -3.88 15.54 0.95
N LYS A 125 -3.96 16.47 -0.01
CA LYS A 125 -5.19 17.23 -0.24
C LYS A 125 -6.37 16.34 -0.64
N VAL A 126 -6.18 15.39 -1.55
CA VAL A 126 -7.23 14.42 -1.95
C VAL A 126 -7.74 13.65 -0.73
N GLN A 127 -6.85 13.17 0.13
CA GLN A 127 -7.20 12.46 1.36
C GLN A 127 -7.96 13.33 2.36
N GLN A 128 -7.56 14.60 2.52
CA GLN A 128 -8.24 15.56 3.40
C GLN A 128 -9.62 15.96 2.86
N ASP A 129 -9.73 16.21 1.55
CA ASP A 129 -10.99 16.54 0.90
C ASP A 129 -11.98 15.36 1.01
N TYR A 130 -11.50 14.11 0.83
CA TYR A 130 -12.29 12.90 1.09
C TYR A 130 -12.69 12.78 2.57
N TYR A 131 -11.77 12.96 3.51
CA TYR A 131 -12.09 12.93 4.95
C TYR A 131 -13.17 13.94 5.34
N ASN A 132 -13.12 15.15 4.77
CA ASN A 132 -14.08 16.21 5.06
C ASN A 132 -15.47 15.93 4.49
N ASP A 133 -15.55 15.31 3.30
CA ASP A 133 -16.83 14.96 2.67
C ASP A 133 -16.79 13.66 1.85
N PRO A 134 -16.78 12.48 2.51
CA PRO A 134 -16.62 11.18 1.83
C PRO A 134 -17.73 10.87 0.82
N TYR A 135 -18.92 11.44 1.05
CA TYR A 135 -20.14 11.17 0.30
C TYR A 135 -20.52 12.32 -0.65
N ARG A 136 -19.59 13.25 -0.93
CA ARG A 136 -19.83 14.44 -1.77
C ARG A 136 -20.52 14.10 -3.09
N GLU A 137 -20.05 13.05 -3.78
CA GLU A 137 -20.58 12.67 -5.10
C GLU A 137 -21.98 12.06 -5.05
N MET A 138 -22.31 11.36 -3.97
CA MET A 138 -23.65 10.82 -3.75
C MET A 138 -24.63 11.96 -3.43
N LYS A 139 -24.20 12.93 -2.62
CA LYS A 139 -25.00 14.12 -2.29
C LYS A 139 -25.22 15.03 -3.49
N SER A 140 -24.25 15.12 -4.41
CA SER A 140 -24.36 15.96 -5.61
C SER A 140 -25.16 15.31 -6.74
N GLY A 141 -25.54 14.03 -6.61
CA GLY A 141 -26.24 13.28 -7.66
C GLY A 141 -25.35 12.78 -8.80
N ASN A 142 -24.02 12.99 -8.72
CA ASN A 142 -23.06 12.50 -9.72
C ASN A 142 -22.92 10.97 -9.66
N VAL A 143 -23.19 10.38 -8.50
CA VAL A 143 -23.24 8.92 -8.29
C VAL A 143 -24.63 8.55 -7.81
N LYS A 144 -25.33 7.72 -8.59
CA LYS A 144 -26.65 7.18 -8.21
C LYS A 144 -26.45 5.99 -7.26
N ALA A 145 -26.41 6.28 -5.96
CA ALA A 145 -26.42 5.25 -4.91
C ALA A 145 -27.88 4.90 -4.52
N VAL A 146 -28.18 3.61 -4.40
CA VAL A 146 -29.47 3.12 -3.87
C VAL A 146 -29.19 2.45 -2.53
N TRP A 147 -29.80 2.96 -1.46
CA TRP A 147 -29.69 2.40 -0.13
C TRP A 147 -30.94 1.59 0.18
N GLN A 148 -30.74 0.37 0.69
CA GLN A 148 -31.82 -0.55 1.03
C GLN A 148 -31.58 -1.13 2.43
N ASP A 149 -32.65 -1.31 3.20
CA ASP A 149 -32.58 -2.08 4.44
C ASP A 149 -32.53 -3.59 4.16
N ALA A 150 -32.45 -4.41 5.20
CA ALA A 150 -32.39 -5.87 5.08
C ALA A 150 -33.60 -6.49 4.36
N ASN A 151 -34.72 -5.76 4.27
CA ASN A 151 -35.96 -6.19 3.61
C ASN A 151 -36.09 -5.59 2.19
N GLY A 152 -35.07 -4.90 1.68
CA GLY A 152 -35.08 -4.27 0.35
C GLY A 152 -35.80 -2.93 0.28
N LYS A 153 -36.28 -2.36 1.40
CA LYS A 153 -36.95 -1.06 1.41
C LYS A 153 -35.93 0.05 1.21
N ARG A 154 -36.17 0.91 0.22
CA ARG A 154 -35.29 2.04 -0.09
C ARG A 154 -35.41 3.14 0.97
N PHE A 155 -34.28 3.74 1.32
CA PHE A 155 -34.22 4.91 2.22
C PHE A 155 -33.12 5.89 1.79
N VAL A 156 -33.10 7.08 2.39
CA VAL A 156 -32.00 8.03 2.26
C VAL A 156 -31.21 8.00 3.57
N PRO A 157 -29.90 7.70 3.56
CA PRO A 157 -29.13 7.61 4.79
C PRO A 157 -28.90 8.98 5.41
N ASN A 158 -28.65 9.00 6.71
CA ASN A 158 -28.15 10.17 7.40
C ASN A 158 -26.67 10.37 7.08
N TYR A 159 -26.37 11.13 6.01
CA TYR A 159 -25.00 11.38 5.59
C TYR A 159 -24.13 12.03 6.67
N LYS A 160 -24.70 12.79 7.61
CA LYS A 160 -23.93 13.38 8.71
C LYS A 160 -23.40 12.32 9.66
N GLU A 161 -24.20 11.31 9.98
CA GLU A 161 -23.77 10.18 10.81
C GLU A 161 -22.78 9.29 10.07
N LEU A 162 -23.07 8.96 8.81
CA LEU A 162 -22.14 8.20 7.97
C LEU A 162 -20.77 8.88 7.84
N THR A 163 -20.73 10.20 7.63
CA THR A 163 -19.47 10.96 7.58
C THR A 163 -18.72 10.85 8.90
N LYS A 164 -19.39 10.98 10.05
CA LYS A 164 -18.71 10.84 11.36
C LYS A 164 -18.14 9.44 11.56
N THR A 165 -18.90 8.40 11.20
CA THR A 165 -18.44 7.01 11.28
C THR A 165 -17.23 6.79 10.38
N GLU A 166 -17.26 7.27 9.15
CA GLU A 166 -16.13 7.18 8.21
C GLU A 166 -14.89 7.93 8.73
N GLN A 167 -15.05 9.15 9.24
CA GLN A 167 -13.95 9.93 9.82
C GLN A 167 -13.31 9.22 11.02
N GLN A 168 -14.12 8.65 11.92
CA GLN A 168 -13.62 7.85 13.04
C GLN A 168 -12.88 6.60 12.55
N TYR A 169 -13.42 5.92 11.54
CA TYR A 169 -12.78 4.77 10.91
C TYR A 169 -11.42 5.15 10.31
N MET A 170 -11.36 6.23 9.52
CA MET A 170 -10.13 6.72 8.90
C MET A 170 -9.07 7.08 9.95
N LYS A 171 -9.44 7.79 11.01
CA LYS A 171 -8.54 8.11 12.13
C LYS A 171 -8.02 6.85 12.82
N LYS A 172 -8.92 5.91 13.13
CA LYS A 172 -8.58 4.67 13.84
C LYS A 172 -7.65 3.77 13.02
N HIS A 173 -7.78 3.76 11.70
CA HIS A 173 -7.02 2.90 10.79
C HIS A 173 -5.90 3.64 10.03
N ASN A 174 -5.50 4.83 10.49
CA ASN A 174 -4.42 5.63 9.90
C ASN A 174 -3.03 5.06 10.27
N ASN A 175 -2.72 3.89 9.73
CA ASN A 175 -1.52 3.13 10.05
C ASN A 175 -0.75 2.75 8.79
N PRO A 176 -0.41 3.66 7.84
CA PRO A 176 0.21 3.29 6.57
C PRO A 176 1.61 2.69 6.73
N ILE A 177 2.09 1.94 5.73
CA ILE A 177 3.46 1.39 5.72
C ILE A 177 4.50 2.50 5.94
N GLU A 178 4.40 3.60 5.20
CA GLU A 178 5.17 4.80 5.46
C GLU A 178 4.54 5.63 6.59
N LEU A 179 4.83 5.29 7.86
CA LEU A 179 4.27 6.00 9.02
C LEU A 179 4.61 7.48 9.05
N ALA A 180 5.80 7.87 8.61
CA ALA A 180 6.18 9.28 8.52
C ALA A 180 5.28 10.07 7.55
N ASP A 181 4.64 9.37 6.62
CA ASP A 181 3.74 9.93 5.62
C ASP A 181 2.25 9.82 6.01
N ALA A 182 1.94 9.38 7.24
CA ALA A 182 0.56 9.26 7.72
C ALA A 182 -0.19 10.60 7.65
N ILE A 183 -1.42 10.56 7.12
CA ILE A 183 -2.23 11.76 6.92
C ILE A 183 -2.65 12.30 8.27
N GLN A 184 -2.44 13.59 8.50
CA GLN A 184 -2.93 14.26 9.70
C GLN A 184 -4.37 14.70 9.46
N TYR A 185 -5.32 13.93 10.00
CA TYR A 185 -6.74 14.26 9.99
C TYR A 185 -7.10 15.12 11.21
N PRO A 186 -7.92 16.18 11.04
CA PRO A 186 -8.40 17.02 12.14
C PRO A 186 -9.39 16.26 13.01
#